data_AF-J4D949-F1
#
_entry.id   AF-J4D949-F1
#
_cell.length_a   1.000
_cell.length_b   1.000
_cell.length_c   1.000
_cell.angle_alpha   90.00
_cell.angle_beta   90.00
_cell.angle_gamma   90.00
#
_symmetry.space_group_name_H-M   'P 1'
#
loop_
_entity.id
_entity.type
_entity.pdbx_description
1 polymer ?
#
loop_
_entity_poly.entity_id
_entity_poly.type
_entity_poly.pdbx_seq_one_letter_code
_entity_poly.pdbx_strand_id
1 'polypeptide(L)'
;MKSRKPKEETQKKSVRADKKAKKRERQKLRGLESKSSKKSRRLEKVLEARSQKKKERRKLRRQRKEDEKKGLEVIRSVPNTIESLRRPDETLVNPEDAEVKHEEKIDEFAEHFKGHRTPKLLVTSTRRPSEKMRTFMKEILLVINNTVYYAVG
;
A
#
# COMPACT_ATOMS: atom_id res chain seq x y z
N MET A 1 57.24 19.70 -1.63
CA MET A 1 57.35 18.72 -2.73
C MET A 1 56.06 18.71 -3.57
N LYS A 2 56.19 19.12 -4.84
CA LYS A 2 55.35 18.89 -6.05
C LYS A 2 53.81 18.77 -5.91
N SER A 3 53.14 19.91 -6.12
CA SER A 3 51.74 20.01 -6.55
C SER A 3 51.54 19.45 -7.97
N ARG A 4 50.83 18.33 -8.11
CA ARG A 4 50.29 17.84 -9.39
C ARG A 4 48.82 17.51 -9.19
N LYS A 5 47.89 18.20 -9.89
CA LYS A 5 46.59 17.68 -10.38
C LYS A 5 45.56 18.65 -11.06
N PRO A 6 45.84 19.89 -11.50
CA PRO A 6 44.84 20.64 -12.28
C PRO A 6 44.78 20.26 -13.77
N LYS A 7 45.90 19.80 -14.37
CA LYS A 7 46.02 19.57 -15.83
C LYS A 7 45.36 18.28 -16.33
N GLU A 8 45.31 17.24 -15.49
CA GLU A 8 44.78 15.93 -15.89
C GLU A 8 43.23 15.91 -15.93
N GLU A 9 42.58 16.71 -15.07
CA GLU A 9 41.13 16.80 -15.00
C GLU A 9 40.55 17.73 -16.09
N THR A 10 41.28 18.80 -16.44
CA THR A 10 40.97 19.67 -17.59
C THR A 10 41.14 18.93 -18.91
N GLN A 11 42.18 18.11 -19.07
CA GLN A 11 42.36 17.25 -20.23
C GLN A 11 41.28 16.16 -20.34
N LYS A 12 40.85 15.55 -19.22
CA LYS A 12 39.74 14.58 -19.24
C LYS A 12 38.39 15.25 -19.59
N LYS A 13 38.19 16.51 -19.19
CA LYS A 13 36.99 17.31 -19.56
C LYS A 13 36.98 17.70 -21.03
N SER A 14 38.10 18.13 -21.60
CA SER A 14 38.20 18.47 -23.04
C SER A 14 37.98 17.25 -23.93
N VAL A 15 38.61 16.11 -23.62
CA VAL A 15 38.44 14.86 -24.39
C VAL A 15 36.99 14.34 -24.35
N ARG A 16 36.28 14.52 -23.22
CA ARG A 16 34.86 14.17 -23.11
C ARG A 16 33.97 15.13 -23.92
N ALA A 17 34.34 16.41 -24.01
CA ALA A 17 33.62 17.39 -24.82
C ALA A 17 33.77 17.07 -26.33
N ASP A 18 34.97 16.76 -26.79
CA ASP A 18 35.24 16.38 -28.18
C ASP A 18 34.54 15.09 -28.59
N LYS A 19 34.54 14.07 -27.71
CA LYS A 19 33.79 12.83 -27.95
C LYS A 19 32.28 13.08 -28.04
N LYS A 20 31.73 14.01 -27.26
CA LYS A 20 30.32 14.41 -27.35
C LYS A 20 30.04 15.19 -28.63
N ALA A 21 30.94 16.07 -29.07
CA ALA A 21 30.80 16.84 -30.30
C ALA A 21 30.81 15.92 -31.53
N LYS A 22 31.79 15.01 -31.64
CA LYS A 22 31.86 14.03 -32.73
C LYS A 22 30.68 13.05 -32.75
N LYS A 23 30.13 12.69 -31.58
CA LYS A 23 28.90 11.87 -31.49
C LYS A 23 27.67 12.63 -31.99
N ARG A 24 27.54 13.92 -31.65
CA ARG A 24 26.47 14.80 -32.13
C ARG A 24 26.55 14.99 -33.65
N GLU A 25 27.74 15.26 -34.17
CA GLU A 25 27.99 15.41 -35.60
C GLU A 25 27.65 14.13 -36.38
N ARG A 26 28.08 12.95 -35.90
CA ARG A 26 27.68 11.65 -36.46
C ARG A 26 26.16 11.42 -36.42
N GLN A 27 25.47 11.90 -35.39
CA GLN A 27 24.01 11.80 -35.31
C GLN A 27 23.32 12.75 -36.31
N LYS A 28 23.87 13.96 -36.51
CA LYS A 28 23.41 14.90 -37.55
C LYS A 28 23.57 14.33 -38.95
N LEU A 29 24.75 13.79 -39.26
CA LEU A 29 25.06 13.22 -40.58
C LEU A 29 24.16 12.03 -40.94
N ARG A 30 23.72 11.25 -39.94
CA ARG A 30 22.84 10.09 -40.13
C ARG A 30 21.35 10.43 -40.13
N GLY A 31 20.97 11.71 -40.14
CA GLY A 31 19.55 12.12 -40.04
C GLY A 31 18.89 11.71 -38.73
N LEU A 32 19.67 11.25 -37.75
CA LEU A 32 19.28 10.90 -36.38
C LEU A 32 19.33 12.13 -35.46
N GLU A 33 19.21 13.33 -36.02
CA GLU A 33 18.68 14.43 -35.23
C GLU A 33 17.31 13.98 -34.77
N SER A 34 17.19 13.70 -33.47
CA SER A 34 15.92 13.34 -32.88
C SER A 34 14.96 14.47 -33.21
N LYS A 35 14.10 14.28 -34.21
CA LYS A 35 12.75 14.81 -34.18
C LYS A 35 12.19 14.18 -32.91
N SER A 36 12.43 14.84 -31.77
CA SER A 36 11.78 14.50 -30.53
C SER A 36 10.32 14.56 -30.90
N SER A 37 9.73 13.37 -31.09
CA SER A 37 8.32 13.27 -31.38
C SER A 37 7.64 14.16 -30.34
N LYS A 38 6.59 14.90 -30.72
CA LYS A 38 5.84 15.71 -29.76
C LYS A 38 5.52 14.91 -28.48
N LYS A 39 5.37 13.58 -28.61
CA LYS A 39 5.26 12.59 -27.52
C LYS A 39 6.49 12.54 -26.58
N SER A 40 7.72 12.47 -27.10
CA SER A 40 8.93 12.43 -26.25
C SER A 40 9.20 13.76 -25.57
N ARG A 41 8.99 14.89 -26.26
CA ARG A 41 9.11 16.23 -25.63
C ARG A 41 8.05 16.47 -24.55
N ARG A 42 6.84 15.94 -24.72
CA ARG A 42 5.79 15.96 -23.69
C ARG A 42 6.18 15.12 -22.47
N LEU A 43 6.69 13.91 -22.69
CA LEU A 43 7.13 13.02 -21.62
C LEU A 43 8.26 13.64 -20.80
N GLU A 44 9.26 14.23 -21.46
CA GLU A 44 10.38 14.90 -20.81
C GLU A 44 9.93 16.04 -19.87
N LYS A 45 9.02 16.90 -20.34
CA LYS A 45 8.43 17.96 -19.51
C LYS A 45 7.64 17.41 -18.30
N VAL A 46 6.88 16.33 -18.49
CA VAL A 46 6.14 15.69 -17.38
C VAL A 46 7.10 15.10 -16.34
N LEU A 47 8.18 14.46 -16.77
CA LEU A 47 9.20 13.90 -15.87
C LEU A 47 9.94 15.00 -15.11
N GLU A 48 10.27 16.10 -15.78
CA GLU A 48 10.90 17.26 -15.14
C GLU A 48 9.98 17.87 -14.07
N ALA A 49 8.70 18.11 -14.40
CA ALA A 49 7.72 18.60 -13.44
C ALA A 49 7.53 17.65 -12.24
N ARG A 50 7.50 16.32 -12.48
CA ARG A 50 7.44 15.32 -11.40
C ARG A 50 8.70 15.35 -10.52
N SER A 51 9.87 15.53 -11.11
CA SER A 51 11.15 15.65 -10.39
C SER A 51 11.19 16.89 -9.50
N GLN A 52 10.78 18.04 -10.03
CA GLN A 52 10.68 19.31 -9.29
C GLN A 52 9.71 19.18 -8.10
N LYS A 53 8.48 18.69 -8.35
CA LYS A 53 7.48 18.43 -7.27
C LYS A 53 7.99 17.46 -6.20
N LYS A 54 8.77 16.44 -6.58
CA LYS A 54 9.37 15.49 -5.63
C LYS A 54 10.43 16.16 -4.76
N LYS A 55 11.25 17.06 -5.33
CA LYS A 55 12.26 17.83 -4.58
C LYS A 55 11.59 18.78 -3.58
N GLU A 56 10.56 19.50 -4.01
CA GLU A 56 9.77 20.41 -3.14
C GLU A 56 9.12 19.65 -1.99
N ARG A 57 8.41 18.54 -2.28
CA ARG A 57 7.81 17.68 -1.24
C ARG A 57 8.85 17.17 -0.23
N ARG A 58 10.06 16.86 -0.67
CA ARG A 58 11.15 16.43 0.23
C ARG A 58 11.65 17.58 1.12
N LYS A 59 11.74 18.80 0.59
CA LYS A 59 12.09 20.00 1.39
C LYS A 59 11.03 20.28 2.44
N LEU A 60 9.75 20.30 2.05
CA LEU A 60 8.63 20.53 2.98
C LEU A 60 8.59 19.46 4.09
N ARG A 61 8.81 18.19 3.74
CA ARG A 61 8.89 17.11 4.75
C ARG A 61 10.08 17.28 5.71
N ARG A 62 11.20 17.86 5.27
CA ARG A 62 12.35 18.14 6.16
C ARG A 62 12.04 19.31 7.09
N GLN A 63 11.49 20.41 6.57
CA GLN A 63 11.06 21.57 7.35
C GLN A 63 10.07 21.15 8.45
N ARG A 64 9.00 20.41 8.10
CA ARG A 64 8.04 19.89 9.10
C ARG A 64 8.71 19.07 10.21
N LYS A 65 9.73 18.26 9.89
CA LYS A 65 10.47 17.49 10.89
C LYS A 65 11.37 18.38 11.77
N GLU A 66 11.91 19.45 11.22
CA GLU A 66 12.71 20.43 11.97
C GLU A 66 11.83 21.27 12.89
N ASP A 67 10.64 21.67 12.43
CA ASP A 67 9.65 22.39 13.21
C ASP A 67 9.12 21.53 14.38
N GLU A 68 8.79 20.26 14.13
CA GLU A 68 8.45 19.28 15.18
C GLU A 68 9.57 19.15 16.23
N LYS A 69 10.84 19.13 15.82
CA LYS A 69 11.99 19.07 16.75
C LYS A 69 12.15 20.35 17.58
N LYS A 70 11.72 21.50 17.06
CA LYS A 70 11.74 22.78 17.76
C LYS A 70 10.54 22.98 18.69
N GLY A 71 9.63 22.00 18.77
CA GLY A 71 8.42 22.08 19.58
C GLY A 71 7.34 22.99 18.99
N LEU A 72 7.45 23.34 17.70
CA LEU A 72 6.39 24.06 17.00
C LEU A 72 5.25 23.09 16.67
N GLU A 73 4.01 23.55 16.79
CA GLU A 73 2.85 22.74 16.43
C GLU A 73 2.82 22.48 14.91
N VAL A 74 2.94 21.20 14.53
CA VAL A 74 2.86 20.76 13.13
C VAL A 74 1.57 19.97 12.95
N ILE A 75 0.55 20.60 12.38
CA ILE A 75 -0.71 19.94 12.06
C ILE A 75 -0.47 18.95 10.91
N ARG A 76 -0.54 17.65 11.23
CA ARG A 76 -0.50 16.58 10.22
C ARG A 76 -1.90 16.40 9.64
N SER A 77 -1.99 16.40 8.32
CA SER A 77 -3.22 15.97 7.65
C SER A 77 -3.43 14.49 7.94
N VAL A 78 -4.62 14.17 8.46
CA VAL A 78 -5.10 12.79 8.55
C VAL A 78 -5.25 12.26 7.13
N PRO A 79 -4.68 11.09 6.79
CA PRO A 79 -4.83 10.53 5.46
C PRO A 79 -6.27 10.07 5.25
N ASN A 80 -6.82 10.36 4.07
CA ASN A 80 -8.10 9.78 3.66
C ASN A 80 -7.87 8.32 3.28
N THR A 81 -8.42 7.38 4.03
CA THR A 81 -8.44 5.95 3.71
C THR A 81 -9.84 5.52 3.23
N ILE A 82 -9.94 4.31 2.70
CA ILE A 82 -11.24 3.75 2.27
C ILE A 82 -12.21 3.58 3.45
N GLU A 83 -11.69 3.35 4.66
CA GLU A 83 -12.47 3.27 5.89
C GLU A 83 -12.93 4.66 6.34
N SER A 84 -12.03 5.66 6.32
CA SER A 84 -12.36 7.02 6.77
C SER A 84 -13.36 7.73 5.83
N LEU A 85 -13.38 7.35 4.56
CA LEU A 85 -14.30 7.87 3.55
C LEU A 85 -15.54 6.99 3.36
N ARG A 86 -15.74 5.96 4.20
CA ARG A 86 -16.93 5.11 4.13
C ARG A 86 -18.17 6.00 4.34
N ARG A 87 -19.18 5.82 3.49
CA ARG A 87 -20.46 6.50 3.65
C ARG A 87 -21.11 6.03 4.96
N PRO A 88 -21.71 6.93 5.75
CA PRO A 88 -22.51 6.50 6.88
C PRO A 88 -23.59 5.54 6.38
N ASP A 89 -23.75 4.43 7.09
CA ASP A 89 -24.65 3.34 6.76
C ASP A 89 -25.61 3.19 7.95
N GLU A 90 -26.90 3.23 7.67
CA GLU A 90 -27.98 3.16 8.67
C GLU A 90 -28.03 1.81 9.38
N THR A 91 -27.45 0.76 8.77
CA THR A 91 -27.39 -0.58 9.38
C THR A 91 -26.28 -0.73 10.42
N LEU A 92 -25.41 0.29 10.58
CA LEU A 92 -24.36 0.26 11.59
C LEU A 92 -24.96 0.51 12.97
N VAL A 93 -25.00 -0.56 13.77
CA VAL A 93 -25.46 -0.55 15.15
C VAL A 93 -24.52 0.29 16.01
N ASN A 94 -25.08 1.24 16.75
CA ASN A 94 -24.35 1.94 17.81
C ASN A 94 -24.26 1.02 19.04
N PRO A 95 -23.06 0.61 19.47
CA PRO A 95 -22.91 -0.32 20.60
C PRO A 95 -23.42 0.25 21.93
N GLU A 96 -23.67 1.56 22.02
CA GLU A 96 -24.23 2.19 23.21
C GLU A 96 -25.76 2.34 23.21
N ASP A 97 -26.42 1.89 22.16
CA ASP A 97 -27.88 1.94 22.05
C ASP A 97 -28.56 1.02 23.08
N ALA A 98 -29.45 1.58 23.89
CA ALA A 98 -30.13 0.87 24.96
C ALA A 98 -31.20 -0.09 24.44
N GLU A 99 -31.82 0.22 23.29
CA GLU A 99 -32.86 -0.61 22.66
C GLU A 99 -32.23 -1.92 22.17
N VAL A 100 -31.15 -1.80 21.39
CA VAL A 100 -30.37 -2.93 20.88
C VAL A 100 -29.87 -3.83 22.01
N LYS A 101 -29.30 -3.25 23.07
CA LYS A 101 -28.83 -4.03 24.23
C LYS A 101 -29.96 -4.78 24.94
N HIS A 102 -31.19 -4.29 24.88
CA HIS A 102 -32.33 -4.97 25.47
C HIS A 102 -32.78 -6.14 24.58
N GLU A 103 -32.88 -5.91 23.28
CA GLU A 103 -33.20 -6.95 22.28
C GLU A 103 -32.19 -8.09 22.32
N GLU A 104 -30.88 -7.80 22.32
CA GLU A 104 -29.81 -8.80 22.44
C GLU A 104 -29.89 -9.62 23.74
N LYS A 105 -30.48 -9.07 24.80
CA LYS A 105 -30.59 -9.78 26.10
C LYS A 105 -31.72 -10.79 26.12
N ILE A 106 -32.80 -10.53 25.38
CA ILE A 106 -34.00 -11.37 25.32
C ILE A 106 -34.02 -12.30 24.10
N ASP A 107 -33.07 -12.15 23.19
CA ASP A 107 -32.85 -13.02 22.03
C ASP A 107 -32.66 -14.50 22.43
N GLU A 108 -33.12 -15.41 21.57
CA GLU A 108 -33.08 -16.85 21.79
C GLU A 108 -31.64 -17.38 21.89
N PHE A 109 -30.68 -16.68 21.28
CA PHE A 109 -29.26 -17.02 21.35
C PHE A 109 -28.50 -16.27 22.44
N ALA A 110 -29.15 -15.42 23.23
CA ALA A 110 -28.50 -14.61 24.25
C ALA A 110 -27.70 -15.48 25.25
N GLU A 111 -28.23 -16.63 25.66
CA GLU A 111 -27.52 -17.58 26.54
C GLU A 111 -26.25 -18.16 25.91
N HIS A 112 -26.28 -18.40 24.60
CA HIS A 112 -25.13 -18.90 23.85
C HIS A 112 -24.03 -17.84 23.72
N PHE A 113 -24.40 -16.60 23.37
CA PHE A 113 -23.44 -15.50 23.24
C PHE A 113 -22.87 -15.01 24.57
N LYS A 114 -23.65 -15.12 25.66
CA LYS A 114 -23.17 -14.87 27.04
C LYS A 114 -22.30 -16.02 27.59
N GLY A 115 -22.20 -17.14 26.88
CA GLY A 115 -21.43 -18.32 27.31
C GLY A 115 -22.06 -19.13 28.43
N HIS A 116 -23.33 -18.87 28.77
CA HIS A 116 -24.08 -19.66 29.77
C HIS A 116 -24.42 -21.06 29.25
N ARG A 117 -24.67 -21.18 27.95
CA ARG A 117 -24.99 -22.45 27.30
C ARG A 117 -23.92 -22.85 26.30
N THR A 118 -23.19 -23.93 26.60
CA THR A 118 -22.19 -24.48 25.68
C THR A 118 -22.87 -25.04 24.43
N PRO A 119 -22.56 -24.53 23.22
CA PRO A 119 -23.16 -25.05 21.99
C PRO A 119 -22.66 -26.48 21.71
N LYS A 120 -23.53 -27.29 21.10
CA LYS A 120 -23.19 -28.61 20.57
C LYS A 120 -23.38 -28.55 19.07
N LEU A 121 -22.30 -28.69 18.31
CA LEU A 121 -22.30 -28.46 16.87
C LEU A 121 -22.20 -29.79 16.13
N LEU A 122 -23.06 -29.98 15.12
CA LEU A 122 -22.96 -31.09 14.18
C LEU A 122 -22.53 -30.53 12.83
N VAL A 123 -21.31 -30.86 12.41
CA VAL A 123 -20.80 -30.49 11.09
C VAL A 123 -21.05 -31.65 10.14
N THR A 124 -21.65 -31.32 9.00
CA THR A 124 -21.90 -32.26 7.91
C THR A 124 -21.15 -31.83 6.66
N SER A 125 -20.82 -32.79 5.80
CA SER A 125 -20.30 -32.52 4.46
C SER A 125 -21.33 -32.89 3.40
N THR A 126 -21.10 -32.44 2.17
CA THR A 126 -21.77 -33.02 1.00
C THR A 126 -21.47 -34.51 0.88
N ARG A 127 -22.32 -35.24 0.13
CA ARG A 127 -22.15 -36.68 -0.13
C ARG A 127 -20.84 -36.95 -0.87
N ARG A 128 -20.12 -38.01 -0.46
CA ARG A 128 -18.81 -38.40 -1.02
C ARG A 128 -17.83 -37.22 -1.08
N PRO A 129 -17.47 -36.62 0.08
CA PRO A 129 -16.56 -35.48 0.11
C PRO A 129 -15.20 -35.87 -0.48
N SER A 130 -14.51 -34.89 -1.08
CA SER A 130 -13.13 -35.09 -1.51
C SER A 130 -12.20 -35.33 -0.32
N GLU A 131 -11.02 -35.87 -0.57
CA GLU A 131 -10.02 -36.05 0.49
C GLU A 131 -9.62 -34.71 1.14
N LYS A 132 -9.43 -33.67 0.32
CA LYS A 132 -9.17 -32.31 0.80
C LYS A 132 -10.27 -31.81 1.74
N MET A 133 -11.53 -32.08 1.41
CA MET A 133 -12.66 -31.73 2.27
C MET A 133 -12.63 -32.52 3.58
N ARG A 134 -12.30 -33.81 3.56
CA ARG A 134 -12.14 -34.61 4.79
C ARG A 134 -11.01 -34.06 5.68
N THR A 135 -9.90 -33.63 5.09
CA THR A 135 -8.80 -33.00 5.85
C THR A 135 -9.24 -31.67 6.45
N PHE A 136 -9.91 -30.82 5.67
CA PHE A 136 -10.44 -29.54 6.16
C PHE A 136 -11.44 -29.72 7.31
N MET A 137 -12.31 -30.74 7.25
CA MET A 137 -13.23 -31.04 8.35
C MET A 137 -12.51 -31.45 9.64
N LYS A 138 -11.35 -32.14 9.52
CA LYS A 138 -10.50 -32.42 10.69
C LYS A 138 -9.92 -31.14 11.28
N GLU A 139 -9.50 -30.19 10.46
CA GLU A 139 -9.01 -28.89 10.93
C GLU A 139 -10.10 -28.09 11.65
N ILE A 140 -11.33 -28.09 11.12
CA ILE A 140 -12.48 -27.44 11.77
C ILE A 140 -12.72 -28.01 13.17
N LEU A 141 -12.67 -29.34 13.32
CA LEU A 141 -12.86 -30.01 14.61
C LEU A 141 -11.79 -29.65 15.64
N LEU A 142 -10.60 -29.22 15.22
CA LEU A 142 -9.53 -28.75 16.10
C LEU A 142 -9.71 -27.29 16.54
N VAL A 143 -10.35 -26.47 15.70
CA VAL A 143 -10.54 -25.04 15.94
C VAL A 143 -11.81 -24.77 16.75
N ILE A 144 -12.91 -25.49 16.44
CA ILE A 144 -14.22 -25.23 17.03
C ILE A 144 -14.56 -26.33 18.06
N ASN A 145 -14.57 -25.94 19.34
CA ASN A 145 -14.89 -26.82 20.46
C ASN A 145 -16.32 -27.38 20.39
N ASN A 146 -16.57 -28.51 21.06
CA ASN A 146 -17.88 -29.15 21.18
C ASN A 146 -18.55 -29.47 19.84
N THR A 147 -17.73 -29.79 18.83
CA THR A 147 -18.17 -30.12 17.48
C THR A 147 -18.04 -31.63 17.21
N VAL A 148 -19.05 -32.20 16.56
CA VAL A 148 -19.06 -33.58 16.06
C VAL A 148 -19.22 -33.54 14.55
N TYR A 149 -18.44 -34.35 13.83
CA TYR A 149 -18.55 -34.46 12.39
C TYR A 149 -19.29 -35.74 11.98
N TYR A 150 -20.29 -35.59 11.11
CA TYR A 150 -21.01 -36.71 10.52
C TYR A 150 -20.87 -36.70 8.99
N ALA A 151 -20.23 -37.74 8.46
CA ALA A 151 -20.08 -37.92 7.03
C ALA A 151 -21.38 -38.48 6.43
N VAL A 152 -21.99 -37.72 5.52
CA VAL A 152 -23.17 -38.16 4.78
C VAL A 152 -22.74 -39.14 3.67
N GLY A 153 -23.20 -40.39 3.77
CA GLY A 153 -22.91 -41.49 2.82
C GLY A 153 -23.59 -41.37 1.46
#